data_AF-A0A9X8DQ75-F1
#
_entry.id   AF-A0A9X8DQ75-F1
#
_cell.length_a   1.000
_cell.length_b   1.000
_cell.length_c   1.000
_cell.angle_alpha   90.00
_cell.angle_beta   90.00
_cell.angle_gamma   90.00
#
_symmetry.space_group_name_H-M   'P 1'
#
loop_
_entity.id
_entity.type
_entity.pdbx_description
1 polymer ?
#
loop_
_entity_poly.entity_id
_entity_poly.type
_entity_poly.pdbx_seq_one_letter_code
_entity_poly.pdbx_strand_id
1 'polypeptide(L)'
;RVLLAHPEFATVDEEKPLQPDAAAAVKKAMMDLSYSLTLMANAFAHDKTRESPFSKLAREGYGYTFHGGKVDDTTVVAVYVHTQARE
;
A
#
# COMPACT_ATOMS: atom_id res chain seq x y z
N ARG A 1 3.95 -10.40 -12.71
CA ARG A 1 3.50 -9.88 -14.03
C ARG A 1 2.31 -8.93 -13.78
N VAL A 2 2.57 -7.74 -13.22
CA VAL A 2 1.53 -6.75 -12.86
C VAL A 2 0.73 -6.32 -14.09
N LEU A 3 1.41 -6.17 -15.23
CA LEU A 3 0.81 -5.85 -16.53
C LEU A 3 -0.16 -6.91 -17.08
N LEU A 4 -0.10 -8.17 -16.62
CA LEU A 4 -1.07 -9.20 -17.02
C LEU A 4 -2.35 -9.17 -16.17
N ALA A 5 -2.27 -8.67 -14.93
CA ALA A 5 -3.41 -8.57 -14.04
C ALA A 5 -4.23 -7.29 -14.29
N HIS A 6 -3.63 -6.31 -14.97
CA HIS A 6 -4.19 -4.98 -15.17
C HIS A 6 -3.97 -4.50 -16.62
N PRO A 7 -4.80 -4.97 -17.57
CA PRO A 7 -4.71 -4.62 -18.99
C PRO A 7 -4.83 -3.12 -19.27
N GLU A 8 -5.46 -2.37 -18.36
CA GLU A 8 -5.57 -0.91 -18.40
C GLU A 8 -4.20 -0.20 -18.41
N PHE A 9 -3.15 -0.85 -17.93
CA PHE A 9 -1.78 -0.32 -17.99
C PHE A 9 -1.03 -0.70 -19.27
N ALA A 10 -1.62 -1.50 -20.17
CA ALA A 10 -0.94 -2.01 -21.36
C ALA A 10 -0.88 -1.01 -22.53
N THR A 11 -1.68 0.07 -22.48
CA THR A 11 -1.69 1.09 -23.54
C THR A 11 -1.37 2.45 -22.95
N VAL A 12 -0.09 2.76 -22.82
CA VAL A 12 0.38 4.11 -22.54
C VAL A 12 0.90 4.67 -23.86
N ASP A 13 0.12 5.56 -24.49
CA ASP A 13 0.63 6.40 -25.58
C ASP A 13 1.77 7.26 -25.02
N GLU A 14 2.89 7.31 -25.75
CA GLU A 14 4.16 7.98 -25.43
C GLU A 14 4.24 8.52 -23.99
N GLU A 15 4.85 7.73 -23.09
CA GLU A 15 5.16 8.17 -21.72
C GLU A 15 5.94 9.50 -21.79
N LYS A 16 5.26 10.62 -21.59
CA LYS A 16 5.94 11.87 -21.29
C LYS A 16 6.48 11.73 -19.86
N PRO A 17 7.80 11.67 -19.67
CA PRO A 17 8.35 11.58 -18.34
C PRO A 17 7.91 12.79 -17.53
N LEU A 18 7.65 12.57 -16.23
CA LEU A 18 7.46 13.67 -15.30
C LEU A 18 8.64 14.63 -15.40
N GLN A 19 8.37 15.93 -15.30
CA GLN A 19 9.45 16.89 -15.16
C GLN A 19 10.33 16.51 -13.96
N PRO A 20 11.66 16.71 -14.01
CA PRO A 20 12.58 16.21 -12.98
C PRO A 20 12.21 16.63 -11.56
N ASP A 21 11.77 17.87 -11.38
CA ASP A 21 11.36 18.40 -10.07
C ASP A 21 10.09 17.72 -9.55
N ALA A 22 9.12 17.47 -10.43
CA ALA A 22 7.90 16.74 -10.10
C ALA A 22 8.21 15.28 -9.77
N ALA A 23 9.10 14.63 -10.52
CA ALA A 23 9.54 13.27 -10.25
C ALA A 23 10.24 13.16 -8.88
N ALA A 24 11.10 14.13 -8.54
CA ALA A 24 11.77 14.18 -7.24
C ALA A 24 10.78 14.41 -6.09
N ALA A 25 9.82 15.32 -6.26
CA ALA A 25 8.78 15.58 -5.28
C ALA A 25 7.89 14.34 -5.04
N VAL A 26 7.48 13.66 -6.12
CA VAL A 26 6.69 12.42 -6.05
C VAL A 26 7.49 11.31 -5.38
N LYS A 27 8.76 11.12 -5.74
CA LYS A 27 9.64 10.13 -5.10
C LYS A 27 9.72 10.37 -3.60
N LYS A 28 9.92 11.62 -3.18
CA LYS A 28 9.93 11.99 -1.75
C LYS A 28 8.58 11.68 -1.10
N ALA A 29 7.48 12.07 -1.73
CA ALA A 29 6.14 11.79 -1.23
C ALA A 29 5.86 10.29 -1.07
N MET A 30 6.33 9.45 -2.01
CA MET A 30 6.18 7.99 -1.92
C MET A 30 7.04 7.40 -0.79
N MET A 31 8.25 7.93 -0.59
CA MET A 31 9.09 7.55 0.55
C MET A 31 8.41 7.90 1.88
N ASP A 32 7.97 9.16 2.03
CA ASP A 32 7.28 9.64 3.23
C ASP A 32 6.01 8.81 3.50
N LEU A 33 5.20 8.54 2.47
CA LEU A 33 4.01 7.71 2.57
C LEU A 33 4.34 6.28 3.01
N SER A 34 5.31 5.63 2.38
CA SER A 34 5.70 4.27 2.72
C SER A 34 6.19 4.17 4.17
N TYR A 35 6.92 5.18 4.63
CA TYR A 35 7.40 5.27 6.00
C TYR A 35 6.24 5.45 6.99
N SER A 36 5.34 6.41 6.74
CA SER A 36 4.16 6.63 7.59
C SER A 36 3.27 5.39 7.68
N LEU A 37 3.02 4.71 6.56
CA LEU A 37 2.26 3.46 6.54
C LEU A 37 2.93 2.35 7.35
N THR A 38 4.27 2.26 7.29
CA THR A 38 5.04 1.28 8.07
C THR A 38 4.92 1.57 9.57
N LEU A 39 5.03 2.84 9.99
CA LEU A 39 4.86 3.23 11.39
C LEU A 39 3.44 2.94 11.90
N MET A 40 2.42 3.26 11.10
CA MET A 40 1.03 2.98 11.45
C MET A 40 0.75 1.48 11.56
N ALA A 41 1.22 0.69 10.60
CA ALA A 41 1.09 -0.76 10.63
C ALA A 41 1.76 -1.36 11.86
N ASN A 42 2.98 -0.92 12.20
CA ASN A 42 3.67 -1.38 13.40
C ASN A 42 2.93 -0.99 14.69
N ALA A 43 2.38 0.23 14.77
CA ALA A 43 1.58 0.65 15.92
C ALA A 43 0.33 -0.22 16.08
N PHE A 44 -0.39 -0.49 14.99
CA PHE A 44 -1.60 -1.32 15.02
C PHE A 44 -1.31 -2.80 15.28
N ALA A 45 -0.15 -3.30 14.86
CA ALA A 45 0.31 -4.65 15.15
C ALA A 45 0.43 -4.91 16.67
N HIS A 46 0.80 -3.89 17.44
CA HIS A 46 0.99 -3.98 18.89
C HIS A 46 -0.25 -3.58 19.70
N ASP A 47 -1.27 -3.00 19.08
CA ASP A 47 -2.52 -2.65 19.73
C ASP A 47 -3.36 -3.92 19.96
N LYS A 48 -3.49 -4.31 21.23
CA LYS A 48 -4.27 -5.49 21.65
C LYS A 48 -5.76 -5.20 21.82
N THR A 49 -6.14 -3.94 21.83
CA THR A 49 -7.51 -3.50 22.13
C THR A 49 -8.36 -3.33 20.88
N ARG A 50 -7.69 -3.11 19.74
CA ARG A 50 -8.33 -2.90 18.45
C ARG A 50 -8.64 -4.21 17.73
N GLU A 51 -9.81 -4.27 17.09
CA GLU A 51 -10.08 -5.30 16.09
C GLU A 51 -9.26 -5.02 14.81
N SER A 52 -8.37 -5.94 14.47
CA SER A 52 -7.54 -5.88 13.28
C SER A 52 -8.10 -6.81 12.19
N PRO A 53 -7.72 -6.62 10.91
CA PRO A 53 -8.09 -7.56 9.85
C PRO A 53 -7.72 -9.01 10.19
N PHE A 54 -6.58 -9.22 10.87
CA PHE A 54 -6.15 -10.54 11.32
C PHE A 54 -7.11 -11.14 12.37
N SER A 55 -7.41 -10.41 13.44
CA SER A 55 -8.31 -10.91 14.50
C SER A 55 -9.73 -11.10 13.99
N LYS A 56 -10.21 -10.23 13.10
CA LYS A 56 -11.51 -10.38 12.45
C LYS A 56 -11.58 -11.68 11.62
N LEU A 57 -10.58 -11.94 10.77
CA LEU A 57 -10.51 -13.18 9.98
C LEU A 57 -10.38 -14.43 10.86
N ALA A 58 -9.61 -14.36 11.95
CA ALA A 58 -9.49 -15.47 12.89
C ALA A 58 -10.84 -15.82 13.54
N ARG A 59 -11.65 -14.81 13.88
CA ARG A 59 -12.99 -14.99 14.44
C ARG A 59 -13.95 -15.57 13.41
N GLU A 60 -14.04 -14.95 12.24
CA GLU A 60 -15.01 -15.32 11.20
C GLU A 60 -14.69 -16.66 10.53
N GLY A 61 -13.41 -16.95 10.31
CA GLY A 61 -12.98 -18.16 9.61
C GLY A 61 -12.76 -19.38 10.50
N TYR A 62 -12.40 -19.18 11.77
CA TYR A 62 -11.91 -20.27 12.64
C TYR A 62 -12.54 -20.27 14.05
N GLY A 63 -13.42 -19.31 14.36
CA GLY A 63 -14.11 -19.24 15.65
C GLY A 63 -13.25 -18.78 16.83
N TYR A 64 -12.04 -18.25 16.59
CA TYR A 64 -11.19 -17.74 17.65
C TYR A 64 -11.70 -16.40 18.20
N THR A 65 -11.81 -16.27 19.52
CA THR A 65 -12.19 -15.02 20.21
C THR A 65 -10.95 -14.22 20.65
N PHE A 66 -10.08 -13.89 19.69
CA PHE A 66 -8.92 -13.03 19.92
C PHE A 66 -9.17 -11.62 19.37
N HIS A 67 -8.68 -10.61 20.08
CA HIS A 67 -8.69 -9.21 19.68
C HIS A 67 -7.27 -8.65 19.70
N GLY A 68 -6.98 -7.73 18.78
CA GLY A 68 -5.67 -7.12 18.65
C GLY A 68 -5.06 -7.26 17.26
N GLY A 69 -3.95 -6.55 17.08
CA GLY A 69 -3.04 -6.67 15.95
C GLY A 69 -2.21 -7.95 15.97
N LYS A 70 -1.52 -8.20 14.86
CA LYS A 70 -0.53 -9.27 14.71
C LYS A 70 0.84 -8.62 14.59
N VAL A 71 1.75 -8.96 15.51
CA VAL A 71 3.16 -8.57 15.42
C VAL A 71 3.84 -9.43 14.36
N ASP A 72 4.31 -8.79 13.29
CA ASP A 72 4.95 -9.43 12.15
C ASP A 72 5.86 -8.41 11.44
N ASP A 73 6.82 -8.90 10.66
CA ASP A 73 7.67 -8.04 9.84
C ASP A 73 6.81 -7.33 8.78
N THR A 74 6.88 -5.99 8.75
CA THR A 74 6.08 -5.17 7.83
C THR A 74 6.95 -4.63 6.71
N THR A 75 6.60 -4.95 5.47
CA THR A 75 7.21 -4.37 4.25
C THR A 75 6.16 -3.58 3.49
N VAL A 76 6.45 -2.30 3.19
CA VAL A 76 5.58 -1.42 2.41
C VAL A 76 6.29 -0.99 1.13
N VAL A 77 5.62 -1.11 -0.01
CA VAL A 77 6.06 -0.57 -1.30
C VAL A 77 5.01 0.41 -1.79
N ALA A 78 5.39 1.69 -1.91
CA ALA A 78 4.54 2.74 -2.47
C ALA A 78 4.95 3.02 -3.92
N VAL A 79 3.99 2.95 -4.84
CA VAL A 79 4.21 3.17 -6.27
C VAL A 79 3.27 4.27 -6.74
N TYR A 80 3.84 5.30 -7.36
CA TYR A 80 3.07 6.30 -8.09
C TYR A 80 2.99 5.88 -9.56
N VAL A 81 1.78 5.86 -10.11
CA VAL A 81 1.54 5.59 -11.53
C VAL A 81 1.13 6.90 -12.18
N HIS A 82 1.92 7.35 -13.16
CA HIS A 82 1.59 8.50 -14.00
C HIS A 82 0.87 8.01 -15.25
N THR A 83 -0.37 8.44 -15.45
CA THR A 83 -1.12 8.18 -16.69
C THR A 83 -1.62 9.51 -17.24
N GLN A 84 -1.47 9.75 -18.54
CA GLN A 84 -2.23 10.82 -19.19
C GLN A 84 -3.66 10.34 -19.43
N ALA A 85 -4.63 11.18 -19.08
CA ALA A 85 -6.02 10.93 -19.45
C ALA A 85 -6.12 10.98 -20.98
N ARG A 86 -6.76 9.97 -21.58
CA ARG A 86 -7.16 10.05 -22.99
C ARG A 86 -8.22 11.15 -23.12
N GLU A 87 -7.95 12.17 -23.91
CA GLU A 87 -8.97 13.09 -24.44
C GLU A 87 -9.76 12.41 -25.56
#